data_AF-A0A8A4ZKB0-F1
#
_entry.id   AF-A0A8A4ZKB0-F1
#
_cell.length_a   1.000
_cell.length_b   1.000
_cell.length_c   1.000
_cell.angle_alpha   90.00
_cell.angle_beta   90.00
_cell.angle_gamma   90.00
#
_symmetry.space_group_name_H-M   'P 1'
#
loop_
_entity.id
_entity.type
_entity.pdbx_description
1 polymer ?
#
loop_
_entity_poly.entity_id
_entity_poly.type
_entity_poly.pdbx_seq_one_letter_code
_entity_poly.pdbx_strand_id
1 'polypeptide(L)'
;MMVEVDWSRWRRTRAGYELIPPAGCPRGHRWTLDGPGRPRQRSVTCSCTTARHHLVWVCPACGTYCAEGCTDVDLWAGSTVPAGVGRERRAALAPRREPDTRT
;
A
#
# COMPACT_ATOMS: atom_id res chain seq x y z
N MET A 1 8.98 -9.55 -22.28
CA MET A 1 9.78 -9.36 -21.06
C MET A 1 8.93 -9.88 -19.91
N MET A 2 9.28 -11.01 -19.30
CA MET A 2 8.56 -11.50 -18.11
C MET A 2 8.90 -10.58 -16.95
N VAL A 3 7.89 -9.97 -16.34
CA VAL A 3 8.09 -9.20 -15.10
C VAL A 3 8.38 -10.23 -14.01
N GLU A 4 9.61 -10.25 -13.49
CA GLU A 4 9.94 -11.07 -12.32
C GLU A 4 9.06 -10.61 -11.15
N VAL A 5 8.33 -11.56 -10.57
CA VAL A 5 7.50 -11.30 -9.39
C VAL A 5 8.40 -11.34 -8.17
N ASP A 6 8.48 -10.23 -7.43
CA ASP A 6 9.12 -10.20 -6.12
C ASP A 6 8.28 -10.99 -5.10
N TRP A 7 8.60 -12.27 -4.96
CA TRP A 7 7.92 -13.19 -4.05
C TRP A 7 8.14 -12.87 -2.57
N SER A 8 9.14 -12.05 -2.20
CA SER A 8 9.39 -11.68 -0.80
C SER A 8 8.24 -10.86 -0.20
N ARG A 9 7.42 -10.23 -1.05
CA ARG A 9 6.24 -9.44 -0.67
C ARG A 9 4.97 -10.25 -0.55
N TRP A 10 5.02 -11.54 -0.88
CA TRP A 10 3.87 -12.43 -0.87
C TRP A 10 4.03 -13.50 0.19
N ARG A 11 2.91 -13.89 0.78
CA ARG A 11 2.82 -15.08 1.62
C ARG A 11 1.84 -16.06 0.99
N ARG A 12 2.16 -17.35 1.10
CA ARG A 12 1.23 -18.43 0.73
C ARG A 12 0.23 -18.63 1.88
N THR A 13 -1.04 -18.67 1.53
CA THR A 13 -2.17 -18.96 2.42
C THR A 13 -2.97 -20.14 1.88
N ARG A 14 -3.98 -20.61 2.62
CA ARG A 14 -4.90 -21.65 2.13
C ARG A 14 -5.71 -21.20 0.91
N ALA A 15 -5.95 -19.89 0.76
CA ALA A 15 -6.74 -19.33 -0.33
C ALA A 15 -5.89 -18.92 -1.56
N GLY A 16 -4.57 -19.11 -1.51
CA GLY A 16 -3.64 -18.67 -2.55
C GLY A 16 -2.57 -17.74 -1.99
N TYR A 17 -2.12 -16.78 -2.79
CA TYR A 17 -1.08 -15.84 -2.39
C TYR A 17 -1.68 -14.49 -1.98
N GLU A 18 -1.19 -13.94 -0.88
CA GLU A 18 -1.58 -12.62 -0.42
C GLU A 18 -0.36 -11.73 -0.26
N LEU A 19 -0.51 -10.45 -0.60
CA LEU A 19 0.51 -9.46 -0.30
C LEU A 19 0.65 -9.29 1.22
N ILE A 20 1.88 -9.32 1.70
CA ILE A 20 2.23 -8.98 3.08
C ILE A 20 2.05 -7.46 3.19
N PRO A 21 1.28 -6.93 4.16
CA PRO A 21 1.21 -5.49 4.37
C PRO A 21 2.53 -4.93 4.92
N PRO A 22 2.78 -3.62 4.77
CA PRO A 22 3.89 -2.93 5.40
C PRO A 22 3.81 -2.99 6.94
N ALA A 23 4.89 -2.57 7.62
CA ALA A 23 5.00 -2.65 9.08
C ALA A 23 3.88 -1.92 9.84
N GLY A 24 3.34 -0.83 9.27
CA GLY A 24 2.26 -0.08 9.91
C GLY A 24 1.83 1.16 9.14
N CYS A 25 0.89 1.86 9.74
CA CYS A 25 0.40 3.16 9.29
C CYS A 25 1.40 4.26 9.63
N PRO A 26 1.64 5.24 8.75
CA PRO A 26 2.44 6.43 9.04
C PRO A 26 1.96 7.24 10.26
N ARG A 27 0.73 6.99 10.74
CA ARG A 27 0.17 7.60 11.95
C ARG A 27 0.49 6.86 13.25
N GLY A 28 1.40 5.87 13.21
CA GLY A 28 1.87 5.14 14.39
C GLY A 28 1.09 3.88 14.74
N HIS A 29 0.06 3.50 13.97
CA HIS A 29 -0.66 2.24 14.19
C HIS A 29 0.09 1.06 13.57
N ARG A 30 0.39 0.03 14.36
CA ARG A 30 0.97 -1.23 13.87
C ARG A 30 -0.09 -2.05 13.12
N TRP A 31 0.32 -2.69 12.02
CA TRP A 31 -0.53 -3.60 11.26
C TRP A 31 -0.18 -5.06 11.54
N THR A 32 -1.20 -5.91 11.51
CA THR A 32 -1.02 -7.36 11.62
C THR A 32 -1.11 -8.00 10.25
N LEU A 33 -0.59 -9.23 10.14
CA LEU A 33 -0.74 -10.03 8.94
C LEU A 33 -2.13 -10.67 8.84
N ASP A 34 -2.85 -10.84 9.94
CA ASP A 34 -4.15 -11.53 9.98
C ASP A 34 -5.13 -10.85 10.93
N GLY A 35 -6.42 -11.13 10.72
CA GLY A 35 -7.50 -10.66 11.60
C GLY A 35 -7.81 -9.16 11.47
N PRO A 36 -8.47 -8.55 12.48
CA PRO A 36 -8.98 -7.18 12.40
C PRO A 36 -7.89 -6.10 12.32
N GLY A 37 -6.65 -6.43 12.69
CA GLY A 37 -5.50 -5.53 12.56
C GLY A 37 -4.87 -5.50 11.17
N ARG A 38 -5.33 -6.37 10.24
CA ARG A 38 -4.82 -6.42 8.87
C ARG A 38 -5.44 -5.28 8.04
N PRO A 39 -4.64 -4.43 7.39
CA PRO A 39 -5.15 -3.37 6.53
C PRO A 39 -5.79 -3.95 5.28
N ARG A 40 -6.78 -3.24 4.75
CA ARG A 40 -7.41 -3.60 3.48
C ARG A 40 -6.57 -3.10 2.32
N GLN A 41 -6.40 -3.95 1.31
CA GLN A 41 -5.69 -3.61 0.08
C GLN A 41 -6.63 -2.91 -0.91
N ARG A 42 -6.14 -1.84 -1.55
CA ARG A 42 -6.79 -1.10 -2.65
C ARG A 42 -5.73 -0.62 -3.64
N SER A 43 -6.16 0.05 -4.70
CA SER A 43 -5.30 0.78 -5.61
C SER A 43 -5.84 2.19 -5.83
N VAL A 44 -4.94 3.11 -6.20
CA VAL A 44 -5.29 4.47 -6.62
C VAL A 44 -4.46 4.82 -7.83
N THR A 45 -5.00 5.65 -8.72
CA THR A 45 -4.23 6.26 -9.79
C THR A 45 -3.60 7.55 -9.30
N CYS A 46 -2.31 7.74 -9.55
CA CYS A 46 -1.55 8.92 -9.13
C CYS A 46 -0.58 9.33 -10.24
N SER A 47 -0.40 10.63 -10.47
CA SER A 47 0.58 11.11 -11.46
C SER A 47 2.00 11.22 -10.92
N CYS A 48 2.26 10.89 -9.65
CA CYS A 48 3.59 11.06 -9.04
C CYS A 48 4.64 10.04 -9.52
N THR A 49 4.25 8.97 -10.22
CA THR A 49 5.15 7.97 -10.81
C THR A 49 4.72 7.56 -12.22
N THR A 50 5.65 7.07 -13.03
CA THR A 50 5.40 6.61 -14.42
C THR A 50 4.40 5.44 -14.48
N ALA A 51 4.41 4.56 -13.49
CA ALA A 51 3.49 3.43 -13.41
C ALA A 51 2.03 3.88 -13.16
N ARG A 52 1.84 5.11 -12.70
CA ARG A 52 0.55 5.78 -12.44
C ARG A 52 -0.41 5.08 -11.48
N HIS A 53 -0.05 3.95 -10.90
CA HIS A 53 -0.86 3.21 -9.95
C HIS A 53 -0.06 2.91 -8.67
N HIS A 54 -0.64 3.24 -7.52
CA HIS A 54 -0.10 2.83 -6.23
C HIS A 54 -0.96 1.77 -5.57
N LEU A 55 -0.29 0.85 -4.89
CA LEU A 55 -0.89 -0.04 -3.92
C LEU A 55 -1.23 0.77 -2.66
N VAL A 56 -2.48 0.68 -2.21
CA VAL A 56 -2.99 1.41 -1.05
C VAL A 56 -3.38 0.43 0.05
N TRP A 57 -2.94 0.74 1.26
CA TRP A 57 -3.26 0.02 2.48
C TRP A 57 -4.14 0.89 3.37
N VAL A 58 -5.39 0.47 3.60
CA VAL A 58 -6.34 1.20 4.44
C VAL A 58 -6.16 0.75 5.88
N CYS A 59 -5.70 1.66 6.73
CA CYS A 59 -5.49 1.39 8.15
C CYS A 59 -6.83 1.05 8.83
N PRO A 60 -6.93 -0.09 9.54
CA PRO A 60 -8.17 -0.47 10.20
C PRO A 60 -8.47 0.39 11.45
N ALA A 61 -7.44 0.96 12.09
CA ALA A 61 -7.59 1.75 13.31
C ALA A 61 -8.08 3.18 13.06
N CYS A 62 -7.50 3.87 12.07
CA CYS A 62 -7.81 5.28 11.81
C CYS A 62 -8.39 5.56 10.42
N GLY A 63 -8.58 4.52 9.59
CA GLY A 63 -9.17 4.66 8.26
C GLY A 63 -8.32 5.46 7.25
N THR A 64 -7.03 5.67 7.52
CA THR A 64 -6.11 6.37 6.61
C THR A 64 -5.72 5.47 5.44
N TYR A 65 -5.75 6.03 4.23
CA TYR A 65 -5.34 5.41 2.97
C TYR A 65 -3.86 5.68 2.77
N CYS A 66 -3.03 4.65 2.96
CA CYS A 66 -1.58 4.77 2.91
C CYS A 66 -1.08 4.18 1.59
N ALA A 67 -0.57 4.99 0.67
CA ALA A 67 -0.08 4.53 -0.62
C ALA A 67 1.42 4.21 -0.57
N GLU A 68 1.76 2.95 -0.84
CA GLU A 68 3.14 2.46 -0.86
C GLU A 68 3.88 3.02 -2.09
N GLY A 69 5.03 3.66 -1.86
CA GLY A 69 5.86 4.28 -2.90
C GLY A 69 5.31 5.58 -3.49
N CYS A 70 4.26 6.16 -2.90
CA CYS A 70 3.73 7.46 -3.33
C CYS A 70 4.54 8.60 -2.72
N THR A 71 4.89 9.61 -3.52
CA THR A 71 5.64 10.79 -3.07
C THR A 71 4.75 12.00 -2.81
N ASP A 72 3.61 12.08 -3.50
CA ASP A 72 2.64 13.16 -3.36
C ASP A 72 1.20 12.64 -3.49
N VAL A 73 0.42 12.81 -2.43
CA VAL A 73 -0.98 12.34 -2.35
C VAL A 73 -1.99 13.30 -2.98
N ASP A 74 -1.57 14.53 -3.28
CA ASP A 74 -2.40 15.53 -3.96
C ASP A 74 -2.52 15.23 -5.46
N LEU A 75 -1.60 14.43 -5.98
CA LEU A 75 -1.59 13.93 -7.36
C LEU A 75 -2.50 12.72 -7.60
N TRP A 76 -3.28 12.31 -6.59
CA TRP A 76 -4.24 11.20 -6.74
C TRP A 76 -5.42 11.63 -7.60
N ALA A 77 -5.72 10.83 -8.63
CA ALA A 77 -6.89 11.04 -9.46
C ALA A 77 -8.17 10.84 -8.62
N GLY A 78 -8.96 11.89 -8.47
CA GLY A 78 -10.16 11.90 -7.62
C GLY A 78 -11.15 10.79 -7.93
N SER A 79 -11.26 10.35 -9.20
CA SER A 79 -12.12 9.24 -9.63
C SER A 79 -11.74 7.88 -9.03
N THR A 80 -10.50 7.72 -8.57
CA THR A 80 -10.01 6.48 -7.95
C THR A 80 -10.01 6.54 -6.42
N VAL A 81 -10.34 7.70 -5.85
CA VAL A 81 -10.47 7.89 -4.41
C VAL A 81 -11.94 7.71 -4.02
N PRO A 82 -12.25 6.88 -3.02
CA PRO A 82 -13.63 6.74 -2.56
C PRO A 82 -14.24 8.08 -2.14
N ALA A 83 -15.53 8.25 -2.41
CA ALA A 83 -16.27 9.45 -2.04
C ALA A 83 -16.12 9.75 -0.53
N GLY A 84 -15.89 11.02 -0.19
CA GLY A 84 -15.72 11.47 1.19
C GLY A 84 -14.33 11.19 1.80
N VAL A 85 -13.37 10.66 1.05
CA VAL A 85 -11.97 10.53 1.51
C VAL A 85 -11.18 11.78 1.11
N GLY A 86 -11.12 12.73 2.03
CA GLY A 86 -10.33 13.96 1.89
C GLY A 86 -8.82 13.72 1.99
N ARG A 87 -8.05 14.79 1.77
CA ARG A 87 -6.58 14.78 1.82
C ARG A 87 -6.05 14.36 3.19
N GLU A 88 -6.72 14.79 4.25
CA GLU A 88 -6.44 14.48 5.65
C GLU A 88 -6.61 13.00 6.01
N ARG A 89 -7.07 12.16 5.07
CA ARG A 89 -7.12 10.70 5.22
C ARG A 89 -6.18 9.97 4.27
N ARG A 90 -5.33 10.68 3.55
CA ARG A 90 -4.33 10.13 2.63
C ARG A 90 -2.96 10.27 3.24
N ALA A 91 -2.10 9.29 3.01
CA ALA A 91 -0.72 9.33 3.44
C ALA A 91 0.16 8.63 2.41
N ALA A 92 1.33 9.22 2.16
CA ALA A 92 2.43 8.52 1.53
C ALA A 92 2.99 7.48 2.52
N LEU A 93 3.30 6.31 2.01
CA LEU A 93 4.07 5.31 2.73
C LEU A 93 5.33 5.04 1.94
N ALA A 94 6.47 5.10 2.63
CA ALA A 94 7.76 4.82 2.01
C ALA A 94 7.72 3.45 1.29
N PRO A 95 8.36 3.34 0.12
CA PRO A 95 8.52 2.05 -0.52
C PRO A 95 9.29 1.12 0.44
N ARG A 96 8.95 -0.17 0.44
CA ARG A 96 9.81 -1.14 1.11
C ARG A 96 11.15 -1.12 0.40
N ARG A 97 12.23 -1.05 1.19
CA ARG A 97 13.57 -1.31 0.65
C ARG A 97 13.53 -2.70 0.01
N GLU A 98 13.99 -2.80 -1.24
CA GLU A 98 14.32 -4.09 -1.81
C GLU A 98 15.36 -4.75 -0.90
N PRO A 99 15.25 -6.07 -0.62
CA PRO A 99 16.34 -6.77 0.02
C PRO A 99 17.58 -6.62 -0.87
N ASP A 100 18.67 -6.13 -0.28
CA ASP A 100 19.96 -5.94 -0.95
C ASP A 100 20.46 -7.32 -1.43
N THR A 101 20.14 -7.70 -2.67
CA THR A 101 20.66 -8.91 -3.31
C THR A 101 22.10 -8.65 -3.74
N ARG A 102 22.99 -8.47 -2.78
CA ARG A 102 24.43 -8.49 -2.98
C ARG A 102 24.99 -9.67 -2.21
N THR A 103 25.27 -10.75 -2.93
CA THR A 103 26.16 -11.84 -2.49
C THR A 103 27.04 -12.21 -3.67
#